data_AF-A0A9D5M3X6-F1
#
_entry.id   AF-A0A9D5M3X6-F1
#
_cell.length_a   1.000
_cell.length_b   1.000
_cell.length_c   1.000
_cell.angle_alpha   90.00
_cell.angle_beta   90.00
_cell.angle_gamma   90.00
#
_symmetry.space_group_name_H-M   'P 1'
#
loop_
_entity.id
_entity.type
_entity.pdbx_description
1 polymer ?
#
loop_
_entity_poly.entity_id
_entity_poly.type
_entity_poly.pdbx_seq_one_letter_code
_entity_poly.pdbx_strand_id
1 'polypeptide(L)'
;MNYEEAFYPAFAYDSAIRLTPEEAKEIVAYASDREGKTVVTVGVCGANNDQWKAVQKVLDEENAGIYIELVEFDAYNLPNEALNSGEIDLNAFQHKAYLNNDASANGYDLTVIGDTLIAPLTLYSRKYDSLDALKEAAGKKEQ
;
A
#
# COMPACT_ATOMS: atom_id res chain seq x y z
N MET A 1 15.57 18.27 -5.59
CA MET A 1 15.10 16.90 -5.82
C MET A 1 13.59 16.96 -5.73
N ASN A 2 12.91 16.94 -6.87
CA ASN A 2 11.45 16.98 -6.90
C ASN A 2 11.00 15.54 -6.75
N TYR A 3 10.72 15.15 -5.51
CA TYR A 3 10.09 13.89 -5.20
C TYR A 3 8.62 14.01 -5.62
N GLU A 4 8.23 13.26 -6.63
CA GLU A 4 6.82 13.09 -7.00
C GLU A 4 6.53 11.60 -6.92
N GLU A 5 5.76 11.19 -5.89
CA GLU A 5 5.18 9.86 -5.84
C GLU A 5 4.18 9.71 -6.97
N ALA A 6 4.36 8.68 -7.79
CA ALA A 6 3.39 8.28 -8.80
C ALA A 6 2.80 6.94 -8.40
N PHE A 7 1.53 6.93 -8.02
CA PHE A 7 0.74 5.72 -7.83
C PHE A 7 -0.32 5.66 -8.91
N TYR A 8 -0.42 4.51 -9.58
CA TYR A 8 -1.44 4.29 -10.61
C TYR A 8 -2.38 3.17 -10.15
N PRO A 9 -3.69 3.28 -10.36
CA PRO A 9 -4.60 2.17 -10.12
C PRO A 9 -4.19 0.95 -10.94
N ALA A 10 -4.15 -0.22 -10.29
CA ALA A 10 -3.88 -1.49 -10.96
C ALA A 10 -5.15 -2.14 -11.55
N PHE A 11 -6.27 -1.42 -11.51
CA PHE A 11 -7.60 -1.85 -11.94
C PHE A 11 -8.25 -0.79 -12.83
N ALA A 12 -9.32 -1.16 -13.54
CA ALA A 12 -10.06 -0.23 -14.37
C ALA A 12 -10.73 0.84 -13.49
N TYR A 13 -10.45 2.11 -13.77
CA TYR A 13 -11.03 3.24 -13.04
C TYR A 13 -11.48 4.32 -14.03
N ASP A 14 -12.49 5.09 -13.64
CA ASP A 14 -12.92 6.25 -14.41
C ASP A 14 -11.99 7.43 -14.10
N SER A 15 -11.13 7.77 -15.05
CA SER A 15 -10.20 8.91 -14.95
C SER A 15 -10.88 10.29 -14.84
N ALA A 16 -12.20 10.36 -15.08
CA ALA A 16 -12.99 11.56 -14.84
C ALA A 16 -13.34 11.74 -13.35
N ILE A 17 -13.31 10.67 -12.55
CA ILE A 17 -13.49 10.76 -11.10
C ILE A 17 -12.25 11.42 -10.51
N ARG A 18 -12.43 12.64 -10.00
CA ARG A 18 -11.40 13.42 -9.32
C ARG A 18 -11.98 13.98 -8.05
N LEU A 19 -11.23 13.83 -6.96
CA LEU A 19 -11.55 14.47 -5.70
C LEU A 19 -11.06 15.92 -5.73
N THR A 20 -11.88 16.82 -5.24
CA THR A 20 -11.45 18.14 -4.82
C THR A 20 -10.58 18.03 -3.55
N PRO A 21 -9.70 19.01 -3.28
CA PRO A 21 -8.91 19.03 -2.04
C PRO A 21 -9.78 18.98 -0.77
N GLU A 22 -10.97 19.57 -0.80
CA GLU A 22 -11.95 19.56 0.27
C GLU A 22 -12.53 18.16 0.51
N GLU A 23 -12.95 17.46 -0.55
CA GLU A 23 -13.43 16.08 -0.45
C GLU A 23 -12.34 15.13 0.05
N ALA A 24 -11.10 15.30 -0.42
CA ALA A 24 -9.97 14.52 0.08
C ALA A 24 -9.75 14.73 1.59
N LYS A 25 -9.85 15.97 2.08
CA LYS A 25 -9.75 16.26 3.53
C LYS A 25 -10.87 15.61 4.34
N GLU A 26 -12.09 15.63 3.81
CA GLU A 26 -13.23 14.97 4.47
C GLU A 26 -13.00 13.46 4.59
N ILE A 27 -12.53 12.83 3.52
CA ILE A 27 -12.22 11.39 3.49
C ILE A 27 -11.12 11.05 4.49
N VAL A 28 -10.01 11.80 4.50
CA VAL A 28 -8.89 11.53 5.43
C VAL A 28 -9.30 11.74 6.89
N ALA A 29 -10.20 12.70 7.15
CA ALA A 29 -10.75 12.94 8.48
C ALA A 29 -11.85 11.93 8.88
N TYR A 30 -12.22 11.00 8.00
CA TYR A 30 -13.31 10.07 8.25
C TYR A 30 -13.02 9.15 9.45
N ALA A 31 -14.00 9.06 10.33
CA ALA A 31 -13.98 8.20 11.51
C ALA A 31 -15.25 7.36 11.54
N SER A 32 -15.07 6.05 11.40
CA SER A 32 -16.15 5.07 11.53
C SER A 32 -16.29 4.62 12.98
N ASP A 33 -17.51 4.25 13.36
CA ASP A 33 -17.77 3.55 14.60
C ASP A 33 -17.62 2.02 14.43
N ARG A 34 -17.01 1.37 15.42
CA ARG A 34 -16.74 -0.08 15.45
C ARG A 34 -17.94 -0.87 15.94
N GLU A 35 -18.84 -0.26 16.72
CA GLU A 35 -19.90 -0.98 17.43
C GLU A 35 -20.83 -1.73 16.46
N GLY A 36 -21.11 -3.01 16.79
CA GLY A 36 -22.02 -3.85 16.01
C GLY A 36 -21.51 -4.31 14.64
N LYS A 37 -20.26 -3.99 14.26
CA LYS A 37 -19.66 -4.38 12.97
C LYS A 37 -18.70 -5.57 13.13
N THR A 38 -18.57 -6.34 12.05
CA THR A 38 -17.51 -7.35 11.92
C THR A 38 -16.18 -6.65 11.70
N VAL A 39 -15.19 -6.97 12.52
CA VAL A 39 -13.86 -6.38 12.41
C VAL A 39 -13.05 -7.20 11.42
N VAL A 40 -12.43 -6.51 10.45
CA VAL A 40 -11.49 -7.09 9.49
C VAL A 40 -10.15 -6.40 9.68
N THR A 41 -9.15 -7.19 10.08
CA THR A 41 -7.79 -6.73 10.32
C THR A 41 -6.97 -6.76 9.04
N VAL A 42 -6.34 -5.63 8.70
CA VAL A 42 -5.56 -5.48 7.46
C VAL A 42 -4.12 -5.08 7.78
N GLY A 43 -3.19 -5.98 7.48
CA GLY A 43 -1.76 -5.73 7.58
C GLY A 43 -1.26 -4.80 6.47
N VAL A 44 -0.59 -3.72 6.84
CA VAL A 44 -0.05 -2.72 5.92
C VAL A 44 1.41 -2.40 6.25
N CYS A 45 2.15 -1.90 5.26
CA CYS A 45 3.50 -1.37 5.46
C CYS A 45 3.62 0.00 4.78
N GLY A 46 4.48 0.85 5.34
CA GLY A 46 4.76 2.18 4.81
C GLY A 46 4.02 3.28 5.57
N ALA A 47 4.41 4.53 5.31
CA ALA A 47 4.04 5.68 6.13
C ALA A 47 2.67 6.30 5.79
N ASN A 48 2.01 5.86 4.72
CA ASN A 48 0.71 6.40 4.31
C ASN A 48 -0.26 5.26 3.95
N ASN A 49 -1.40 5.25 4.63
CA ASN A 49 -2.47 4.27 4.48
C ASN A 49 -3.86 4.93 4.37
N ASP A 50 -3.92 6.23 4.03
CA ASP A 50 -5.15 7.03 4.03
C ASP A 50 -6.24 6.50 3.08
N GLN A 51 -5.87 5.75 2.03
CA GLN A 51 -6.82 5.11 1.14
C GLN A 51 -7.81 4.20 1.89
N TRP A 52 -7.40 3.59 3.01
CA TRP A 52 -8.27 2.75 3.82
C TRP A 52 -9.38 3.53 4.52
N LYS A 53 -9.22 4.85 4.73
CA LYS A 53 -10.31 5.73 5.19
C LYS A 53 -11.40 5.87 4.14
N ALA A 54 -11.02 6.01 2.87
CA ALA A 54 -11.98 6.03 1.76
C ALA A 54 -12.74 4.70 1.68
N VAL A 55 -12.03 3.58 1.79
CA VAL A 55 -12.65 2.25 1.81
C VAL A 55 -13.65 2.12 2.96
N GLN A 56 -13.26 2.51 4.18
CA GLN A 56 -14.16 2.46 5.33
C GLN A 56 -15.41 3.34 5.14
N LYS A 57 -15.27 4.53 4.55
CA LYS A 57 -16.40 5.41 4.25
C LYS A 57 -17.39 4.75 3.28
N VAL A 58 -16.90 4.12 2.22
CA VAL A 58 -17.74 3.39 1.27
C VAL A 58 -18.45 2.21 1.94
N LEU A 59 -17.73 1.42 2.76
CA LEU A 59 -18.34 0.29 3.50
C LEU A 59 -19.49 0.75 4.42
N ASP A 60 -19.35 1.90 5.05
CA ASP A 60 -20.38 2.46 5.92
C ASP A 60 -21.56 3.00 5.12
N GLU A 61 -21.31 3.71 4.01
CA GLU A 61 -22.37 4.21 3.11
C GLU A 61 -23.19 3.07 2.49
N GLU A 62 -22.54 1.94 2.20
CA GLU A 62 -23.19 0.73 1.68
C GLU A 62 -23.81 -0.15 2.78
N ASN A 63 -23.67 0.21 4.06
CA ASN A 63 -24.12 -0.57 5.21
C ASN A 63 -23.57 -2.02 5.21
N ALA A 64 -22.30 -2.19 4.81
CA ALA A 64 -21.66 -3.49 4.72
C ALA A 64 -21.45 -4.17 6.08
N GLY A 65 -21.55 -3.44 7.19
CA GLY A 65 -21.40 -3.98 8.55
C GLY A 65 -19.96 -4.41 8.86
N ILE A 66 -18.97 -3.81 8.20
CA ILE A 66 -17.54 -4.11 8.33
C ILE A 66 -16.80 -2.90 8.91
N TYR A 67 -15.90 -3.16 9.86
CA TYR A 67 -14.95 -2.18 10.39
C TYR A 67 -13.52 -2.64 10.09
N ILE A 68 -12.73 -1.79 9.47
CA ILE A 68 -11.33 -2.03 9.11
C ILE A 68 -10.43 -1.62 10.26
N GLU A 69 -9.65 -2.57 10.77
CA GLU A 69 -8.60 -2.34 11.77
C GLU A 69 -7.24 -2.52 11.09
N LEU A 70 -6.47 -1.44 10.95
CA LEU A 70 -5.14 -1.51 10.34
C LEU A 70 -4.11 -2.01 11.34
N VAL A 71 -3.28 -2.94 10.90
CA VAL A 71 -2.11 -3.42 11.63
C VAL A 71 -0.86 -3.01 10.85
N GLU A 72 -0.11 -2.06 11.40
CA GLU A 72 1.08 -1.51 10.74
C GLU A 72 2.32 -2.34 11.07
N PHE A 73 3.08 -2.71 10.04
CA PHE A 73 4.34 -3.45 10.17
C PHE A 73 5.52 -2.61 9.68
N ASP A 74 6.61 -2.64 10.44
CA ASP A 74 7.87 -1.94 10.12
C ASP A 74 8.74 -2.67 9.07
N ALA A 75 8.44 -3.94 8.77
CA ALA A 75 9.25 -4.77 7.88
C ALA A 75 8.40 -5.66 6.97
N TYR A 76 8.80 -5.78 5.70
CA TYR A 76 8.04 -6.49 4.66
C TYR A 76 7.93 -8.01 4.85
N ASN A 77 8.81 -8.62 5.65
CA ASN A 77 8.77 -10.06 5.87
C ASN A 77 7.73 -10.49 6.93
N LEU A 78 7.08 -9.54 7.62
CA LEU A 78 6.16 -9.83 8.72
C LEU A 78 4.68 -10.05 8.29
N PRO A 79 4.10 -9.28 7.34
CA PRO A 79 2.65 -9.36 7.11
C PRO A 79 2.19 -10.70 6.49
N ASN A 80 3.04 -11.40 5.74
CA ASN A 80 2.68 -12.72 5.19
C ASN A 80 2.67 -13.81 6.27
N GLU A 81 3.62 -13.77 7.21
CA GLU A 81 3.65 -14.67 8.36
C GLU A 81 2.40 -14.46 9.23
N ALA A 82 2.09 -13.19 9.56
CA ALA A 82 0.92 -12.84 10.35
C ALA A 82 -0.40 -13.26 9.68
N LEU A 83 -0.51 -13.12 8.35
CA LEU A 83 -1.69 -13.59 7.62
C LEU A 83 -1.80 -15.12 7.63
N ASN A 84 -0.68 -15.81 7.40
CA ASN A 84 -0.64 -17.27 7.39
C ASN A 84 -0.88 -17.89 8.78
N SER A 85 -0.50 -17.19 9.87
CA SER A 85 -0.79 -17.61 11.26
C SER A 85 -2.22 -17.29 11.71
N GLY A 86 -2.97 -16.50 10.92
CA GLY A 86 -4.32 -16.05 11.26
C GLY A 86 -4.36 -14.91 12.28
N GLU A 87 -3.25 -14.19 12.47
CA GLU A 87 -3.19 -12.98 13.31
C GLU A 87 -3.84 -11.76 12.64
N ILE A 88 -3.87 -11.74 11.30
CA ILE A 88 -4.59 -10.75 10.51
C ILE A 88 -5.45 -11.43 9.44
N ASP A 89 -6.51 -10.76 8.99
CA ASP A 89 -7.45 -11.30 8.01
C ASP A 89 -7.00 -11.07 6.56
N LEU A 90 -6.32 -9.95 6.30
CA LEU A 90 -5.82 -9.53 4.99
C LEU A 90 -4.48 -8.81 5.13
N ASN A 91 -3.71 -8.72 4.05
CA ASN A 91 -2.61 -7.75 3.96
C ASN A 91 -2.61 -7.02 2.60
N ALA A 92 -2.05 -5.80 2.59
CA ALA A 92 -1.96 -4.95 1.41
C ALA A 92 -0.67 -4.13 1.41
N PHE A 93 0.45 -4.76 1.04
CA PHE A 93 1.77 -4.11 1.03
C PHE A 93 2.69 -4.51 -0.14
N GLN A 94 2.33 -5.57 -0.88
CA GLN A 94 3.26 -6.30 -1.74
C GLN A 94 2.78 -6.38 -3.19
N HIS A 95 3.71 -6.75 -4.09
CA HIS A 95 3.42 -7.12 -5.47
C HIS A 95 3.50 -8.63 -5.69
N LYS A 96 2.87 -9.14 -6.76
CA LYS A 96 2.76 -10.58 -7.08
C LYS A 96 4.10 -11.33 -7.05
N ALA A 97 5.16 -10.73 -7.57
CA ALA A 97 6.48 -11.38 -7.58
C ALA A 97 7.08 -11.58 -6.16
N TYR A 98 6.76 -10.70 -5.21
CA TYR A 98 7.23 -10.82 -3.83
C TYR A 98 6.46 -11.94 -3.14
N LEU A 99 5.12 -11.93 -3.22
CA LEU A 99 4.26 -12.98 -2.68
C LEU A 99 4.68 -14.37 -3.18
N ASN A 100 4.87 -14.53 -4.50
CA ASN A 100 5.25 -15.81 -5.08
C ASN A 100 6.58 -16.34 -4.53
N ASN A 101 7.57 -15.46 -4.36
CA ASN A 101 8.87 -15.84 -3.82
C ASN A 101 8.79 -16.18 -2.33
N ASP A 102 8.11 -15.34 -1.55
CA ASP A 102 8.02 -15.47 -0.10
C ASP A 102 7.16 -16.68 0.32
N ALA A 103 6.02 -16.89 -0.36
CA ALA A 103 5.17 -18.06 -0.14
C ALA A 103 5.89 -19.36 -0.53
N SER A 104 6.63 -19.36 -1.65
CA SER A 104 7.44 -20.52 -2.06
C SER A 104 8.56 -20.83 -1.07
N ALA A 105 9.20 -19.80 -0.51
CA ALA A 105 10.30 -19.96 0.44
C ALA A 105 9.83 -20.47 1.81
N ASN A 106 8.68 -20.01 2.30
CA ASN A 106 8.21 -20.29 3.66
C ASN A 106 7.04 -21.28 3.72
N GLY A 107 6.51 -21.72 2.58
CA GLY A 107 5.41 -22.68 2.51
C GLY A 107 4.05 -22.09 2.91
N TYR A 108 3.85 -20.80 2.66
CA TYR A 108 2.57 -20.14 2.98
C TYR A 108 1.48 -20.49 1.96
N ASP A 109 0.26 -20.71 2.44
CA ASP A 109 -0.92 -20.94 1.60
C ASP A 109 -1.74 -19.64 1.47
N LEU A 110 -1.16 -18.70 0.72
CA LEU A 110 -1.72 -17.36 0.53
C LEU A 110 -2.13 -17.17 -0.93
N THR A 111 -3.26 -16.50 -1.14
CA THR A 111 -3.76 -16.17 -2.48
C THR A 111 -4.02 -14.69 -2.65
N VAL A 112 -3.83 -14.20 -3.88
CA VAL A 112 -4.23 -12.85 -4.26
C VAL A 112 -5.75 -12.82 -4.45
N ILE A 113 -6.41 -11.81 -3.88
CA ILE A 113 -7.86 -11.59 -4.03
C ILE A 113 -8.20 -10.32 -4.83
N GLY A 114 -7.22 -9.45 -5.08
CA GLY A 114 -7.41 -8.21 -5.81
C GLY A 114 -6.11 -7.47 -6.07
N ASP A 115 -6.11 -6.67 -7.13
CA ASP A 115 -5.03 -5.74 -7.45
C ASP A 115 -5.36 -4.35 -6.89
N THR A 116 -4.38 -3.66 -6.33
CA THR A 116 -4.56 -2.35 -5.68
C THR A 116 -3.98 -1.22 -6.53
N LEU A 117 -2.65 -1.08 -6.52
CA LEU A 117 -1.93 -0.03 -7.22
C LEU A 117 -0.63 -0.55 -7.83
N ILE A 118 -0.12 0.20 -8.79
CA ILE A 118 1.24 0.07 -9.32
C ILE A 118 2.03 1.27 -8.80
N ALA A 119 3.13 0.98 -8.11
CA ALA A 119 4.12 1.94 -7.66
C ALA A 119 5.42 1.73 -8.47
N PRO A 120 5.70 2.54 -9.50
CA PRO A 120 6.92 2.40 -10.29
C PRO A 120 8.18 2.65 -9.45
N LEU A 121 9.10 1.69 -9.48
CA LEU A 121 10.40 1.86 -8.81
C LEU A 121 11.21 2.96 -9.50
N THR A 122 11.63 3.96 -8.72
CA THR A 122 12.34 5.14 -9.22
C THR A 122 13.73 5.25 -8.59
N LEU A 123 14.72 5.69 -9.37
CA LEU A 123 16.06 5.97 -8.87
C LEU A 123 16.15 7.41 -8.38
N TYR A 124 16.72 7.62 -7.19
CA TYR A 124 16.91 8.93 -6.58
C TYR A 124 18.40 9.20 -6.34
N SER A 125 18.82 10.45 -6.53
CA SER A 125 20.19 10.88 -6.26
C SER A 125 20.20 12.30 -5.72
N ARG A 126 20.93 12.52 -4.62
CA ARG A 126 21.20 13.87 -4.07
C ARG A 126 22.34 14.58 -4.81
N LYS A 127 23.12 13.86 -5.63
CA LYS A 127 24.39 14.34 -6.20
C LYS A 127 24.41 14.43 -7.73
N TYR A 128 23.64 13.58 -8.40
CA TYR A 128 23.70 13.40 -9.85
C TYR A 128 22.30 13.51 -10.43
N ASP A 129 22.14 14.34 -11.46
CA ASP A 129 20.83 14.65 -12.05
C ASP A 129 20.53 13.83 -13.32
N SER A 130 21.41 12.89 -13.69
CA SER A 130 21.19 12.01 -14.84
C SER A 130 21.79 10.62 -14.63
N LEU A 131 21.25 9.63 -15.36
CA LEU A 131 21.80 8.29 -15.38
C LEU A 131 23.23 8.25 -15.93
N ASP A 132 23.57 9.11 -16.89
CA ASP A 132 24.91 9.16 -17.46
C ASP A 132 25.92 9.72 -16.45
N ALA A 133 25.56 10.79 -15.73
CA ALA A 133 26.39 11.31 -14.64
C ALA A 133 26.59 10.28 -13.52
N LEU A 134 25.54 9.52 -13.19
CA LEU A 134 25.62 8.42 -12.22
C LEU A 134 26.57 7.31 -12.70
N LYS A 135 26.50 6.91 -13.98
CA LYS A 135 27.40 5.91 -14.58
C LYS A 135 28.85 6.38 -14.61
N GLU A 136 29.10 7.64 -14.97
CA GLU A 136 30.45 8.21 -15.00
C GLU A 136 31.10 8.30 -13.62
N ALA A 137 30.28 8.41 -12.57
CA ALA A 137 30.71 8.40 -11.18
C ALA A 137 30.91 6.99 -10.62
N ALA A 138 30.16 6.00 -11.14
CA ALA A 138 30.21 4.62 -10.65
C ALA A 138 31.64 4.06 -10.73
N GLY A 139 32.20 3.67 -9.58
CA GLY A 139 33.55 3.10 -9.47
C GLY A 139 34.69 4.12 -9.29
N LYS A 140 34.42 5.44 -9.33
CA LYS A 140 35.39 6.44 -8.89
C LYS A 140 35.30 6.58 -7.37
N LYS A 141 36.43 6.45 -6.65
CA LYS A 141 36.48 6.76 -5.21
C LYS A 141 36.16 8.25 -5.03
N GLU A 142 35.28 8.57 -4.08
CA GLU A 142 35.04 9.95 -3.67
C GLU A 142 36.38 10.58 -3.24
N GLN A 143 36.70 11.75 -3.79
CA GLN A 143 37.79 12.61 -3.27
C GLN A 143 37.24 13.50 -2.16
#